data_AF-A0A2E6GEW2-F1
#
_entry.id   AF-A0A2E6GEW2-F1
#
_cell.length_a   1.000
_cell.length_b   1.000
_cell.length_c   1.000
_cell.angle_alpha   90.00
_cell.angle_beta   90.00
_cell.angle_gamma   90.00
#
_symmetry.space_group_name_H-M   'P 1'
#
loop_
_entity.id
_entity.type
_entity.pdbx_description
1 polymer ?
#
loop_
_entity_poly.entity_id
_entity_poly.type
_entity_poly.pdbx_seq_one_letter_code
_entity_poly.pdbx_strand_id
1 'polypeptide(L)'
;MNKLNILLMLMMFALISCYSEPEQVAEPGVFKAPILKMNSSAKGGHGGSTANKALEVSIDLPLITWDSFEYRKINLKPGWSQGGGKENFCVVNETDGTPVTAGSPILFLEDATCFYTYYTSADGIPHKYTIGIVKVRIPETGAEVWTWRTAIEISK
;
A
#
# COMPACT_ATOMS: atom_id res chain seq x y z
N MET A 1 -36.27 5.82 -45.47
CA MET A 1 -34.94 5.56 -44.86
C MET A 1 -34.03 5.02 -45.95
N ASN A 2 -33.05 5.81 -46.38
CA ASN A 2 -32.22 5.48 -47.55
C ASN A 2 -31.26 4.34 -47.19
N LYS A 3 -31.01 3.40 -48.11
CA LYS A 3 -30.12 2.25 -47.88
C LYS A 3 -28.72 2.65 -47.39
N LEU A 4 -28.28 3.86 -47.73
CA LEU A 4 -27.04 4.48 -47.26
C LEU A 4 -27.06 4.83 -45.75
N ASN A 5 -28.21 5.28 -45.21
CA ASN A 5 -28.36 5.57 -43.78
C ASN A 5 -28.42 4.30 -42.92
N ILE A 6 -28.90 3.18 -43.48
CA ILE A 6 -28.90 1.89 -42.79
C ILE A 6 -27.48 1.33 -42.71
N LEU A 7 -26.68 1.49 -43.77
CA LEU A 7 -25.28 1.05 -43.80
C LEU A 7 -24.40 1.83 -42.82
N LEU A 8 -24.63 3.15 -42.69
CA LEU A 8 -23.92 4.00 -41.72
C LEU A 8 -24.25 3.68 -40.26
N MET A 9 -25.49 3.28 -39.95
CA MET A 9 -25.84 2.86 -38.60
C MET A 9 -25.24 1.50 -38.22
N LEU A 10 -25.17 0.54 -39.15
CA LEU A 10 -24.55 -0.77 -38.88
C LEU A 10 -23.05 -0.69 -38.60
N MET A 11 -22.36 0.33 -39.13
CA MET A 11 -20.92 0.52 -38.91
C MET A 11 -20.59 1.06 -37.51
N MET A 12 -21.52 1.76 -36.84
CA MET A 12 -21.31 2.26 -35.46
C MET A 12 -21.44 1.17 -34.39
N PHE A 13 -22.14 0.06 -34.67
CA PHE A 13 -22.31 -1.04 -33.71
C PHE A 13 -21.11 -2.01 -33.65
N ALA A 14 -20.13 -1.89 -34.54
CA ALA A 14 -19.02 -2.84 -34.65
C ALA A 14 -17.78 -2.46 -33.81
N LEU A 15 -17.78 -1.34 -33.09
CA LEU A 15 -16.61 -0.85 -32.33
C LEU A 15 -16.70 -1.04 -30.81
N ILE A 16 -17.66 -1.81 -30.31
CA ILE A 16 -17.60 -2.31 -28.92
C ILE A 16 -16.70 -3.55 -28.91
N SER A 17 -15.44 -3.35 -29.33
CA SER A 17 -14.37 -4.29 -29.06
C SER A 17 -14.19 -4.29 -27.55
N CYS A 18 -14.47 -5.43 -26.93
CA CYS A 18 -14.25 -5.67 -25.52
C CYS A 18 -12.78 -5.36 -25.22
N TYR A 19 -12.50 -4.21 -24.61
CA TYR A 19 -11.20 -3.96 -24.00
C TYR A 19 -11.16 -4.85 -22.77
N SER A 20 -10.72 -6.10 -22.95
CA SER A 20 -10.34 -6.95 -21.84
C SER A 20 -9.09 -6.31 -21.24
N GLU A 21 -9.27 -5.55 -20.17
CA GLU A 21 -8.15 -5.22 -19.29
C GLU A 21 -7.43 -6.53 -18.96
N PRO A 22 -6.09 -6.58 -19.04
CA PRO A 22 -5.37 -7.78 -18.65
C PRO A 22 -5.77 -8.12 -17.22
N GLU A 23 -6.35 -9.31 -17.01
CA GLU A 23 -6.64 -9.80 -15.66
C GLU A 23 -5.32 -9.76 -14.88
N GLN A 24 -5.25 -8.88 -13.87
CA GLN A 24 -4.15 -8.92 -12.91
C GLN A 24 -4.17 -10.31 -12.28
N VAL A 25 -3.14 -11.11 -12.57
CA VAL A 25 -3.00 -12.45 -12.04
C VAL A 25 -2.80 -12.30 -10.52
N ALA A 26 -3.87 -12.55 -9.77
CA ALA A 26 -3.85 -12.38 -8.34
C ALA A 26 -2.96 -13.47 -7.69
N GLU A 27 -1.98 -13.06 -6.90
CA GLU A 27 -0.99 -13.98 -6.33
C GLU A 27 -1.43 -14.46 -4.94
N PRO A 28 -1.53 -15.77 -4.68
CA PRO A 28 -2.00 -16.28 -3.39
C PRO A 28 -1.01 -15.99 -2.25
N GLY A 29 -1.53 -15.72 -1.06
CA GLY A 29 -0.72 -15.47 0.12
C GLY A 29 -1.52 -15.58 1.42
N VAL A 30 -0.90 -15.16 2.52
CA VAL A 30 -1.54 -15.11 3.84
C VAL A 30 -1.23 -13.81 4.57
N PHE A 31 -2.12 -13.41 5.47
CA PHE A 31 -1.82 -12.37 6.46
C PHE A 31 -0.81 -12.87 7.50
N LYS A 32 0.03 -11.98 8.00
CA LYS A 32 0.97 -12.21 9.11
C LYS A 32 1.14 -10.96 9.97
N ALA A 33 1.76 -11.12 11.12
CA ALA A 33 2.10 -9.99 12.00
C ALA A 33 2.95 -8.95 11.24
N PRO A 34 2.50 -7.69 11.11
CA PRO A 34 3.26 -6.66 10.41
C PRO A 34 4.30 -6.06 11.34
N ILE A 35 5.57 -6.39 11.08
CA ILE A 35 6.71 -5.86 11.83
C ILE A 35 7.51 -4.94 10.91
N LEU A 36 7.63 -3.67 11.28
CA LEU A 36 8.48 -2.71 10.60
C LEU A 36 9.87 -2.71 11.24
N LYS A 37 10.88 -3.15 10.50
CA LYS A 37 12.28 -3.09 10.92
C LYS A 37 12.89 -1.76 10.52
N MET A 38 13.46 -1.05 11.48
CA MET A 38 14.18 0.20 11.26
C MET A 38 15.67 0.00 11.53
N ASN A 39 16.48 0.38 10.55
CA ASN A 39 17.92 0.47 10.74
C ASN A 39 18.21 1.79 11.48
N SER A 40 18.60 1.72 12.75
CA SER A 40 19.15 2.87 13.46
C SER A 40 20.60 3.11 13.02
N SER A 41 20.79 3.64 11.81
CA SER A 41 22.05 4.29 11.40
C SER A 41 21.89 5.80 11.51
N ALA A 42 21.48 6.29 12.70
CA ALA A 42 21.43 7.70 13.00
C ALA A 42 22.42 8.06 14.12
N LYS A 43 23.68 8.27 13.73
CA LYS A 43 24.41 9.46 14.18
C LYS A 43 25.23 9.97 13.01
N GLY A 44 24.73 11.04 12.38
CA GLY A 44 25.61 12.04 11.80
C GLY A 44 26.50 12.55 12.93
N GLY A 45 27.73 12.03 13.00
CA GLY A 45 28.71 12.39 13.99
C GLY A 45 29.97 12.86 13.29
N HIS A 46 30.16 14.18 13.23
CA HIS A 46 31.52 14.69 13.16
C HIS A 46 32.21 14.30 14.47
N GLY A 47 33.21 13.43 14.39
CA GLY A 47 34.17 13.18 15.47
C GLY A 47 33.92 11.91 16.30
N GLY A 48 34.74 10.90 16.01
CA GLY A 48 35.29 9.88 16.92
C GLY A 48 34.43 9.31 18.06
N SER A 49 34.00 8.06 17.91
CA SER A 49 34.22 7.01 18.92
C SER A 49 33.85 5.64 18.35
N THR A 50 34.66 4.66 18.75
CA THR A 50 34.60 3.21 18.56
C THR A 50 33.21 2.56 18.44
N ALA A 51 33.11 1.68 17.43
CA ALA A 51 32.22 0.53 17.26
C ALA A 51 30.89 0.53 18.06
N ASN A 52 29.82 1.08 17.49
CA ASN A 52 28.46 0.85 17.99
C ASN A 52 27.69 -0.03 17.02
N LYS A 53 27.45 -1.28 17.44
CA LYS A 53 26.53 -2.25 16.83
C LYS A 53 25.20 -1.54 16.55
N ALA A 54 24.76 -1.51 15.30
CA ALA A 54 23.47 -0.94 14.93
C ALA A 54 22.38 -1.60 15.79
N LEU A 55 21.68 -0.79 16.60
CA LEU A 55 20.48 -1.27 17.30
C LEU A 55 19.39 -1.45 16.24
N GLU A 56 19.02 -2.69 15.93
CA GLU A 56 17.82 -2.99 15.15
C GLU A 56 16.60 -2.62 16.01
N VAL A 57 15.92 -1.54 15.65
CA VAL A 57 14.65 -1.15 16.29
C VAL A 57 13.53 -1.74 15.44
N SER A 58 12.58 -2.43 16.07
CA SER A 58 11.38 -2.94 15.41
C SER A 58 10.14 -2.26 15.98
N ILE A 59 9.15 -2.03 15.12
CA ILE A 59 7.83 -1.52 15.48
C ILE A 59 6.81 -2.56 15.07
N ASP A 60 6.01 -3.02 16.02
CA ASP A 60 4.84 -3.84 15.76
C ASP A 60 3.70 -2.94 15.30
N LEU A 61 3.21 -3.18 14.08
CA LEU A 61 2.04 -2.50 13.53
C LEU A 61 0.78 -3.35 13.81
N PRO A 62 -0.41 -2.75 13.87
CA PRO A 62 -1.64 -3.54 14.01
C PRO A 62 -1.93 -4.32 12.74
N LEU A 63 -2.40 -5.56 12.90
CA LEU A 63 -2.85 -6.38 11.77
C LEU A 63 -4.29 -6.00 11.40
N ILE A 64 -4.41 -4.98 10.55
CA ILE A 64 -5.68 -4.40 10.11
C ILE A 64 -5.72 -4.20 8.60
N THR A 65 -6.92 -4.02 8.07
CA THR A 65 -7.18 -3.67 6.67
C THR A 65 -8.04 -2.41 6.57
N TRP A 66 -7.88 -1.64 5.51
CA TRP A 66 -8.69 -0.45 5.20
C TRP A 66 -9.39 -0.60 3.86
N ASP A 67 -10.64 -0.15 3.77
CA ASP A 67 -11.38 -0.16 2.50
C ASP A 67 -10.81 0.86 1.50
N SER A 68 -10.25 1.96 2.01
CA SER A 68 -9.63 3.01 1.21
C SER A 68 -8.57 3.77 2.01
N PHE A 69 -7.82 4.61 1.32
CA PHE A 69 -6.85 5.54 1.91
C PHE A 69 -6.78 6.81 1.06
N GLU A 70 -6.12 7.85 1.57
CA GLU A 70 -5.90 9.08 0.81
C GLU A 70 -4.45 9.22 0.36
N TYR A 71 -4.24 9.54 -0.92
CA TYR A 71 -2.94 10.04 -1.38
C TYR A 71 -2.77 11.50 -1.01
N ARG A 72 -1.77 11.80 -0.18
CA ARG A 72 -1.48 13.18 0.25
C ARG A 72 -0.02 13.53 0.08
N LYS A 73 0.25 14.69 -0.52
CA LYS A 73 1.60 15.26 -0.56
C LYS A 73 1.94 15.91 0.77
N ILE A 74 2.89 15.36 1.50
CA ILE A 74 3.32 15.87 2.81
C ILE A 74 4.79 16.30 2.73
N ASN A 75 5.09 17.46 3.29
CA ASN A 75 6.45 17.94 3.41
C ASN A 75 7.25 17.07 4.39
N LEU A 76 8.36 16.51 3.92
CA LEU A 76 9.41 15.92 4.73
C LEU A 76 10.48 16.95 5.04
N LYS A 77 10.91 16.97 6.29
CA LYS A 77 12.10 17.74 6.69
C LYS A 77 13.35 17.12 6.04
N PRO A 78 14.39 17.92 5.76
CA PRO A 78 15.68 17.40 5.34
C PRO A 78 16.17 16.29 6.30
N GLY A 79 16.61 15.16 5.76
CA GLY A 79 17.06 13.99 6.53
C GLY A 79 16.07 12.81 6.59
N TRP A 80 14.81 12.99 6.18
CA TRP A 80 13.86 11.89 5.95
C TRP A 80 13.85 11.39 4.50
N SER A 81 14.09 12.28 3.54
CA SER A 81 14.35 11.96 2.13
C SER A 81 15.63 12.65 1.67
N GLN A 82 16.22 12.20 0.55
CA GLN A 82 17.50 12.63 -0.04
C GLN A 82 17.45 14.09 -0.57
N GLY A 83 17.18 15.06 0.31
CA GLY A 83 17.08 16.49 -0.01
C GLY A 83 15.95 17.24 0.71
N GLY A 84 15.04 16.54 1.40
CA GLY A 84 13.76 17.11 1.83
C GLY A 84 12.83 17.39 0.63
N GLY A 85 11.55 17.68 0.89
CA GLY A 85 10.58 17.93 -0.18
C GLY A 85 9.19 17.39 0.12
N LYS A 86 8.30 17.42 -0.88
CA LYS A 86 6.95 16.85 -0.82
C LYS A 86 6.99 15.42 -1.33
N GLU A 87 6.73 14.46 -0.46
CA GLU A 87 6.54 13.06 -0.86
C GLU A 87 5.05 12.70 -0.87
N ASN A 88 4.68 11.71 -1.67
CA ASN A 88 3.34 11.13 -1.65
C ASN A 88 3.23 10.13 -0.50
N PHE A 89 2.26 10.36 0.38
CA PHE A 89 1.91 9.47 1.48
C PHE A 89 0.60 8.76 1.19
N CYS A 90 0.49 7.51 1.62
CA CYS A 90 -0.80 6.91 1.93
C CYS A 90 -1.20 7.35 3.33
N VAL A 91 -2.34 8.02 3.45
CA VAL A 91 -2.88 8.48 4.74
C VAL A 91 -3.98 7.53 5.17
N VAL A 92 -3.82 6.97 6.36
CA VAL A 92 -4.73 5.99 6.97
C VAL A 92 -4.87 6.27 8.47
N ASN A 93 -6.01 5.89 9.05
CA ASN A 93 -6.24 5.93 10.48
C ASN A 93 -6.54 4.53 11.00
N GLU A 94 -6.05 4.20 12.20
CA GLU A 94 -6.33 2.93 12.86
C GLU A 94 -7.83 2.70 13.07
N THR A 95 -8.55 3.76 13.42
CA THR A 95 -9.99 3.73 13.71
C THR A 95 -10.85 3.37 12.52
N ASP A 96 -10.33 3.57 11.30
CA ASP A 96 -11.01 3.23 10.04
C ASP A 96 -10.65 1.81 9.59
N GLY A 97 -9.77 1.12 10.33
CA GLY A 97 -9.28 -0.21 10.01
C GLY A 97 -10.15 -1.32 10.60
N THR A 98 -10.22 -2.44 9.88
CA THR A 98 -10.86 -3.68 10.34
C THR A 98 -9.77 -4.69 10.70
N PRO A 99 -9.76 -5.26 11.92
CA PRO A 99 -8.82 -6.31 12.30
C PRO A 99 -8.96 -7.57 11.45
N VAL A 100 -7.83 -8.21 11.17
CA VAL A 100 -7.79 -9.51 10.47
C VAL A 100 -6.92 -10.52 11.22
N THR A 101 -7.12 -11.80 10.93
CA THR A 101 -6.43 -12.90 11.59
C THR A 101 -5.18 -13.31 10.81
N ALA A 102 -4.06 -13.48 11.50
CA ALA A 102 -2.84 -14.02 10.89
C ALA A 102 -3.09 -15.46 10.37
N GLY A 103 -2.53 -15.79 9.21
CA GLY A 103 -2.76 -17.05 8.52
C GLY A 103 -4.00 -17.07 7.63
N SER A 104 -4.90 -16.07 7.73
CA SER A 104 -6.04 -15.98 6.82
C SER A 104 -5.55 -15.78 5.36
N PRO A 105 -6.16 -16.48 4.39
CA PRO A 105 -5.73 -16.46 3.01
C PRO A 105 -6.07 -15.13 2.34
N ILE A 106 -5.20 -14.70 1.44
CA ILE A 106 -5.38 -13.52 0.59
C ILE A 106 -4.99 -13.82 -0.85
N LEU A 107 -5.46 -12.98 -1.77
CA LEU A 107 -4.88 -12.83 -3.11
C LEU A 107 -4.30 -11.42 -3.22
N PHE A 108 -3.00 -11.30 -3.40
CA PHE A 108 -2.33 -10.03 -3.68
C PHE A 108 -2.75 -9.50 -5.05
N LEU A 109 -3.07 -8.20 -5.12
CA LEU A 109 -3.52 -7.55 -6.34
C LEU A 109 -2.49 -6.52 -6.83
N GLU A 110 -2.14 -5.55 -5.98
CA GLU A 110 -1.22 -4.48 -6.36
C GLU A 110 -0.57 -3.78 -5.18
N ASP A 111 0.51 -3.07 -5.47
CA ASP A 111 1.14 -2.11 -4.56
C ASP A 111 0.51 -0.72 -4.71
N ALA A 112 0.27 -0.03 -3.59
CA ALA A 112 0.03 1.41 -3.66
C ALA A 112 1.28 2.12 -4.16
N THR A 113 1.09 3.26 -4.83
CA THR A 113 2.21 4.04 -5.39
C THR A 113 2.98 4.85 -4.34
N CYS A 114 2.52 4.87 -3.09
CA CYS A 114 3.17 5.56 -1.99
C CYS A 114 4.30 4.70 -1.39
N PHE A 115 5.46 5.32 -1.14
CA PHE A 115 6.55 4.67 -0.39
C PHE A 115 6.50 4.98 1.11
N TYR A 116 5.65 5.93 1.49
CA TYR A 116 5.50 6.39 2.87
C TYR A 116 4.04 6.28 3.30
N THR A 117 3.83 5.90 4.55
CA THR A 117 2.51 5.88 5.17
C THR A 117 2.45 6.90 6.30
N TYR A 118 1.40 7.72 6.30
CA TYR A 118 1.03 8.61 7.39
C TYR A 118 -0.12 7.92 8.13
N TYR A 119 0.20 7.41 9.31
CA TYR A 119 -0.69 6.57 10.09
C TYR A 119 -1.09 7.28 11.37
N THR A 120 -2.38 7.47 11.62
CA THR A 120 -2.86 7.97 12.92
C THR A 120 -3.31 6.78 13.77
N SER A 121 -2.67 6.55 14.92
CA SER A 121 -3.07 5.50 15.86
C SER A 121 -4.40 5.81 16.52
N ALA A 122 -5.00 4.82 17.17
CA ALA A 122 -6.30 4.92 17.82
C ALA A 122 -6.35 5.99 18.95
N ASP A 123 -5.20 6.33 19.55
CA ASP A 123 -5.05 7.43 20.51
C ASP A 123 -4.93 8.82 19.87
N GLY A 124 -5.00 8.90 18.54
CA GLY A 124 -4.91 10.14 17.77
C GLY A 124 -3.49 10.61 17.47
N ILE A 125 -2.45 9.83 17.81
CA ILE A 125 -1.06 10.21 17.57
C ILE A 125 -0.68 9.90 16.10
N PRO A 126 -0.15 10.89 15.34
CA PRO A 126 0.30 10.66 13.98
C PRO A 126 1.73 10.11 13.92
N HIS A 127 1.92 9.10 13.06
CA HIS A 127 3.18 8.44 12.76
C HIS A 127 3.48 8.53 11.27
N LYS A 128 4.77 8.63 10.95
CA LYS A 128 5.27 8.54 9.57
C LYS A 128 6.16 7.31 9.46
N TYR A 129 5.86 6.43 8.53
CA TYR A 129 6.62 5.21 8.31
C TYR A 129 7.10 5.12 6.86
N THR A 130 8.33 4.64 6.67
CA THR A 130 8.87 4.30 5.35
C THR A 130 8.41 2.89 4.97
N ILE A 131 7.11 2.75 4.75
CA ILE A 131 6.44 1.52 4.35
C ILE A 131 5.24 1.89 3.47
N GLY A 132 5.03 1.14 2.40
CA GLY A 132 3.82 1.22 1.57
C GLY A 132 2.71 0.29 2.05
N ILE A 133 1.55 0.43 1.41
CA ILE A 133 0.41 -0.47 1.59
C ILE A 133 0.14 -1.24 0.30
N VAL A 134 -0.53 -2.38 0.42
CA VAL A 134 -0.87 -3.28 -0.69
C VAL A 134 -2.36 -3.52 -0.72
N LYS A 135 -2.89 -3.70 -1.93
CA LYS A 135 -4.25 -4.14 -2.15
C LYS A 135 -4.28 -5.66 -2.20
N VAL A 136 -5.22 -6.25 -1.46
CA VAL A 136 -5.46 -7.68 -1.44
C VAL A 136 -6.94 -7.97 -1.56
N ARG A 137 -7.29 -9.14 -2.10
CA ARG A 137 -8.64 -9.71 -2.05
C ARG A 137 -8.71 -10.79 -0.99
N ILE A 138 -9.74 -10.76 -0.16
CA ILE A 138 -10.06 -11.85 0.78
C ILE A 138 -10.92 -12.87 0.02
N PRO A 139 -10.45 -14.12 -0.20
CA PRO A 139 -11.15 -15.09 -1.05
C PRO A 139 -12.55 -15.46 -0.55
N GLU A 140 -12.72 -15.53 0.77
CA GLU A 140 -13.99 -15.94 1.39
C GLU A 140 -15.12 -14.93 1.15
N THR A 141 -14.82 -13.63 1.20
CA THR A 141 -15.81 -12.56 1.08
C THR A 141 -15.80 -11.87 -0.28
N GLY A 142 -14.73 -12.04 -1.06
CA GLY A 142 -14.48 -11.29 -2.28
C GLY A 142 -14.09 -9.82 -2.04
N ALA A 143 -13.96 -9.38 -0.79
CA ALA A 143 -13.65 -8.00 -0.46
C ALA A 143 -12.22 -7.64 -0.88
N GLU A 144 -12.05 -6.47 -1.50
CA GLU A 144 -10.75 -5.90 -1.83
C GLU A 144 -10.40 -4.79 -0.85
N VAL A 145 -9.29 -4.94 -0.15
CA VAL A 145 -8.89 -4.07 0.96
C VAL A 145 -7.40 -3.77 0.89
N TRP A 146 -6.99 -2.70 1.57
CA TRP A 146 -5.61 -2.28 1.70
C TRP A 146 -5.04 -2.72 3.04
N THR A 147 -3.78 -3.13 3.09
CA THR A 147 -3.06 -3.43 4.34
C THR A 147 -1.59 -3.07 4.24
N TRP A 148 -0.84 -3.16 5.33
CA TRP A 148 0.61 -2.96 5.33
C TRP A 148 1.31 -3.93 4.37
N ARG A 149 2.32 -3.47 3.62
CA ARG A 149 3.14 -4.39 2.80
C ARG A 149 3.77 -5.51 3.62
N THR A 150 4.13 -5.24 4.89
CA THR A 150 4.71 -6.23 5.80
C THR A 150 3.68 -7.16 6.44
N ALA A 151 2.38 -6.88 6.30
CA ALA A 151 1.30 -7.71 6.82
C ALA A 151 1.00 -8.93 5.95
N ILE A 152 1.64 -9.07 4.79
CA ILE A 152 1.37 -10.19 3.86
C ILE A 152 2.62 -11.02 3.60
N GLU A 153 2.38 -12.29 3.30
CA GLU A 153 3.36 -13.23 2.76
C GLU A 153 2.78 -13.88 1.53
N ILE A 154 3.34 -13.54 0.37
CA ILE A 154 2.95 -14.11 -0.92
C ILE A 154 3.59 -15.49 -1.04
N SER A 155 2.78 -16.49 -1.38
CA SER A 155 3.23 -17.85 -1.65
C SER A 155 4.00 -17.86 -2.96
N LYS A 156 5.23 -18.39 -2.96
CA LYS A 156 6.01 -18.63 -4.17
C LYS A 156 5.67 -19.96 -4.81
#